data_AF-A0A7X8YT49-F1
#
_entry.id   AF-A0A7X8YT49-F1
#
_cell.length_a   1.000
_cell.length_b   1.000
_cell.length_c   1.000
_cell.angle_alpha   90.00
_cell.angle_beta   90.00
_cell.angle_gamma   90.00
#
_symmetry.space_group_name_H-M   'P 1'
#
loop_
_entity.id
_entity.type
_entity.pdbx_description
1 polymer ?
#
loop_
_entity_poly.entity_id
_entity_poly.type
_entity_poly.pdbx_seq_one_letter_code
_entity_poly.pdbx_strand_id
1 'polypeptide(L)'
;MLWIVCAVAVVVAGGFVLAPLFRSAPPGADAGGETERDRLLERKTACYRNLKELEFQFGMGRLLEADYEMLRAEHRAEAARILEELERLGAPGGRRAAGLGPGGKKERDSARCPACGAAVSPGKKFCADCGKRL
;
A
#
# COMPACT_ATOMS: atom_id res chain seq x y z
N MET A 1 57.04 7.78 22.77
CA MET A 1 56.40 6.60 22.18
C MET A 1 54.96 6.42 22.65
N LEU A 2 54.70 6.24 23.95
CA LEU A 2 53.33 6.02 24.48
C LEU A 2 52.33 7.15 24.14
N TRP A 3 52.73 8.41 24.28
CA TRP A 3 51.88 9.57 23.95
C TRP A 3 51.47 9.64 22.48
N ILE A 4 52.34 9.19 21.56
CA ILE A 4 52.05 9.16 20.12
C ILE A 4 50.99 8.09 19.83
N VAL A 5 51.08 6.93 20.48
CA VAL A 5 50.09 5.85 20.37
C VAL A 5 48.73 6.30 20.89
N CYS A 6 48.68 6.98 22.05
CA CYS A 6 47.44 7.52 22.61
C CYS A 6 46.83 8.60 21.69
N ALA A 7 47.64 9.51 21.15
CA ALA A 7 47.15 10.56 20.25
C ALA A 7 46.57 9.97 18.95
N VAL A 8 47.23 8.99 18.34
CA VAL A 8 46.72 8.32 17.13
C VAL A 8 45.43 7.56 17.43
N ALA A 9 45.34 6.85 18.57
CA ALA A 9 44.13 6.14 18.96
C ALA A 9 42.92 7.08 19.15
N VAL A 10 43.13 8.26 19.74
CA VAL A 10 42.08 9.28 19.90
C VAL A 10 41.65 9.86 18.57
N VAL A 11 42.57 10.12 17.64
CA VAL A 11 42.24 10.63 16.30
C VAL A 11 41.49 9.59 15.48
N VAL A 12 41.87 8.31 15.56
CA VAL A 12 41.17 7.22 14.86
C VAL A 12 39.79 6.98 15.46
N ALA A 13 39.66 6.92 16.78
CA ALA A 13 38.37 6.77 17.45
C ALA A 13 37.47 7.98 17.19
N GLY A 14 38.01 9.20 17.31
CA GLY A 14 37.32 10.44 16.99
C GLY A 14 36.87 10.48 15.53
N GLY A 15 37.76 10.15 14.59
CA GLY A 15 37.44 10.06 13.17
C GLY A 15 36.38 9.01 12.87
N PHE A 16 36.41 7.85 13.53
CA PHE A 16 35.39 6.81 13.37
C PHE A 16 34.03 7.25 13.92
N VAL A 17 34.01 7.95 15.05
CA VAL A 17 32.79 8.48 15.68
C VAL A 17 32.23 9.69 14.90
N LEU A 18 33.08 10.55 14.34
CA LEU A 18 32.70 11.73 13.56
C LEU A 18 32.46 11.42 12.07
N ALA A 19 32.97 10.31 11.54
CA ALA A 19 32.74 9.86 10.17
C ALA A 19 31.24 9.84 9.76
N PRO A 20 30.30 9.32 10.57
CA PRO A 20 28.88 9.37 10.23
C PRO A 20 28.30 10.80 10.18
N LEU A 21 28.94 11.81 10.77
CA LEU A 21 28.48 13.20 10.73
C LEU A 21 28.84 13.89 9.40
N PHE A 22 29.99 13.53 8.80
CA PHE A 22 30.47 14.10 7.53
C PHE A 22 30.09 13.26 6.31
N ARG A 23 29.63 12.03 6.53
CA ARG A 23 29.12 11.18 5.46
C ARG A 23 27.66 11.55 5.24
N SER A 24 27.40 12.48 4.32
CA SER A 24 26.06 12.79 3.84
C SER A 24 25.34 11.46 3.56
N ALA A 25 24.23 11.24 4.27
CA ALA A 25 23.44 10.03 4.14
C ALA A 25 23.11 9.81 2.65
N PRO A 26 23.35 8.61 2.08
CA PRO A 26 22.75 8.29 0.80
C PRO A 26 21.23 8.44 0.94
N PRO A 27 20.53 9.00 -0.05
CA PRO A 27 19.08 9.21 0.02
C PRO A 27 18.40 7.85 0.27
N GLY A 28 17.98 7.61 1.53
CA GLY A 28 17.46 6.32 2.00
C GLY A 28 18.13 5.74 3.25
N ALA A 29 19.17 6.36 3.82
CA ALA A 29 19.78 5.94 5.10
C ALA A 29 19.18 6.62 6.34
N ASP A 30 17.98 7.18 6.20
CA ASP A 30 17.22 7.85 7.25
C ASP A 30 16.34 6.82 7.99
N ALA A 31 16.92 5.70 8.44
CA ALA A 31 16.20 4.64 9.16
C ALA A 31 15.91 5.00 10.64
N GLY A 32 15.56 6.28 10.89
CA GLY A 32 15.22 6.81 12.21
C GLY A 32 14.27 8.02 12.17
N GLY A 33 13.94 8.53 10.98
CA GLY A 33 12.83 9.46 10.79
C GLY A 33 11.63 8.67 10.31
N GLU A 34 10.53 8.72 11.05
CA GLU A 34 9.25 8.16 10.61
C GLU A 34 8.97 8.60 9.16
N THR A 35 8.92 7.64 8.23
CA THR A 35 8.75 7.99 6.83
C THR A 35 7.36 8.61 6.65
N GLU A 36 7.19 9.53 5.70
CA GLU A 36 5.87 10.13 5.44
C GLU A 36 4.81 9.05 5.17
N ARG A 37 5.23 7.93 4.57
CA ARG A 37 4.40 6.74 4.38
C ARG A 37 3.97 6.10 5.70
N ASP A 38 4.86 5.98 6.68
CA ASP A 38 4.56 5.40 8.00
C ASP A 38 3.55 6.25 8.75
N ARG A 39 3.68 7.59 8.71
CA ARG A 39 2.69 8.52 9.28
C ARG A 39 1.30 8.33 8.69
N LEU A 40 1.23 8.20 7.36
CA LEU A 40 -0.04 7.96 6.68
C LEU A 40 -0.64 6.58 7.03
N LEU A 41 0.20 5.56 7.22
CA LEU A 41 -0.25 4.23 7.67
C LEU A 41 -0.79 4.28 9.10
N GLU A 42 -0.18 5.07 9.98
CA GLU A 42 -0.70 5.28 11.33
C GLU A 42 -2.03 6.03 11.30
N ARG A 43 -2.13 7.12 10.52
CA ARG A 43 -3.40 7.86 10.31
C ARG A 43 -4.51 6.96 9.76
N LYS A 44 -4.20 6.10 8.78
CA LYS A 44 -5.14 5.09 8.25
C LYS A 44 -5.65 4.19 9.37
N THR A 45 -4.73 3.68 10.20
CA THR A 45 -5.07 2.76 11.30
C THR A 45 -5.94 3.45 12.35
N ALA A 46 -5.67 4.72 12.67
CA ALA A 46 -6.51 5.52 13.55
C ALA A 46 -7.92 5.72 12.99
N CYS A 47 -8.05 6.11 11.73
CA CYS A 47 -9.34 6.30 11.06
C CYS A 47 -10.19 5.01 11.08
N TYR A 48 -9.58 3.85 10.83
CA TYR A 48 -10.27 2.57 10.85
C TYR A 48 -10.73 2.16 12.25
N ARG A 49 -9.93 2.46 13.28
CA ARG A 49 -10.34 2.27 14.68
C ARG A 49 -11.55 3.13 15.01
N ASN A 50 -11.56 4.39 14.59
CA ASN A 50 -12.68 5.31 14.82
C ASN A 50 -13.96 4.81 14.13
N LEU A 51 -13.86 4.33 12.89
CA LEU A 51 -15.01 3.76 12.17
C LEU A 51 -15.60 2.55 12.92
N LYS A 52 -14.74 1.65 13.42
CA LYS A 52 -15.17 0.48 14.18
C LYS A 52 -15.81 0.84 15.52
N GLU A 53 -15.23 1.81 16.21
CA GLU A 53 -15.78 2.33 17.46
C GLU A 53 -17.15 2.98 17.23
N LEU A 54 -17.30 3.76 16.15
CA LEU A 54 -18.58 4.36 15.75
C LEU A 54 -19.65 3.30 15.48
N GLU A 55 -19.32 2.24 14.73
CA GLU A 55 -20.22 1.11 14.47
C GLU A 55 -20.63 0.39 15.78
N PHE A 56 -19.68 0.26 16.72
CA PHE A 56 -19.97 -0.31 18.03
C PHE A 56 -20.90 0.57 18.87
N GLN A 57 -20.67 1.88 18.92
CA GLN A 57 -21.51 2.81 19.67
C GLN A 57 -22.94 2.89 19.11
N PHE A 58 -23.10 2.85 17.80
CA PHE A 58 -24.41 2.72 17.16
C PHE A 58 -25.08 1.38 17.51
N GLY A 59 -24.35 0.26 17.45
CA GLY A 59 -24.88 -1.05 17.85
C GLY A 59 -25.31 -1.14 19.32
N MET A 60 -24.73 -0.31 20.19
CA MET A 60 -25.15 -0.15 21.59
C MET A 60 -26.35 0.81 21.77
N GLY A 61 -26.87 1.42 20.71
CA GLY A 61 -27.94 2.40 20.76
C GLY A 61 -27.54 3.75 21.36
N ARG A 62 -26.23 4.08 21.40
CA ARG A 62 -25.73 5.35 21.94
C ARG A 62 -25.80 6.50 20.93
N LEU A 63 -26.08 6.21 19.66
CA LEU A 63 -26.26 7.19 18.59
C LEU A 63 -27.57 6.96 17.84
N LEU A 64 -28.15 8.05 17.33
CA LEU A 64 -29.24 7.99 16.37
C LEU A 64 -28.70 7.62 14.99
N GLU A 65 -29.52 6.96 14.17
CA GLU A 65 -29.17 6.53 12.81
C GLU A 65 -28.69 7.70 11.92
N ALA A 66 -29.37 8.85 11.99
CA ALA A 66 -29.03 10.02 11.19
C ALA A 66 -27.62 10.56 11.51
N ASP A 67 -27.28 10.62 12.80
CA ASP A 67 -25.97 11.09 13.26
C ASP A 67 -24.88 10.08 12.92
N TYR A 68 -25.18 8.79 13.09
CA TYR A 68 -24.29 7.70 12.74
C TYR A 68 -23.90 7.72 11.25
N GLU A 69 -24.88 7.80 10.34
CA GLU A 69 -24.59 7.79 8.90
C GLU A 69 -23.83 9.05 8.46
N MET A 70 -24.09 10.21 9.07
CA MET A 70 -23.31 11.42 8.84
C MET A 70 -21.84 11.26 9.25
N LEU A 71 -21.58 10.84 10.49
CA LEU A 71 -20.22 10.62 11.02
C LEU A 71 -19.48 9.52 10.23
N ARG A 72 -20.20 8.47 9.84
CA ARG A 72 -19.66 7.36 9.05
C ARG A 72 -19.26 7.81 7.66
N ALA A 73 -20.05 8.67 7.02
CA ALA A 73 -19.70 9.24 5.72
C ALA A 73 -18.44 10.11 5.80
N GLU A 74 -18.30 10.92 6.86
CA GLU A 74 -17.12 11.76 7.09
C GLU A 74 -15.84 10.92 7.25
N HIS A 75 -15.85 9.94 8.16
CA HIS A 75 -14.68 9.07 8.37
C HIS A 75 -14.33 8.24 7.14
N ARG A 76 -15.32 7.79 6.35
CA ARG A 76 -15.06 7.11 5.07
C ARG A 76 -14.40 8.02 4.04
N ALA A 77 -14.85 9.27 3.97
CA ALA A 77 -14.24 10.26 3.08
C ALA A 77 -12.79 10.55 3.49
N GLU A 78 -12.50 10.65 4.79
CA GLU A 78 -11.15 10.80 5.30
C GLU A 78 -10.27 9.57 4.97
N ALA A 79 -10.77 8.36 5.21
CA ALA A 79 -10.08 7.12 4.87
C ALA A 79 -9.72 7.05 3.38
N ALA A 80 -10.64 7.44 2.49
CA ALA A 80 -10.41 7.47 1.05
C ALA A 80 -9.25 8.41 0.68
N ARG A 81 -9.21 9.63 1.24
CA ARG A 81 -8.12 10.59 1.00
C ARG A 81 -6.76 10.04 1.45
N ILE A 82 -6.69 9.39 2.62
CA ILE A 82 -5.44 8.81 3.13
C ILE A 82 -4.96 7.68 2.20
N LEU A 83 -5.87 6.86 1.68
CA LEU A 83 -5.51 5.79 0.73
C LEU A 83 -4.96 6.36 -0.59
N GLU A 84 -5.57 7.41 -1.14
CA GLU A 84 -5.06 8.10 -2.33
C GLU A 84 -3.66 8.69 -2.11
N GLU A 85 -3.40 9.24 -0.92
CA GLU A 85 -2.10 9.81 -0.57
C GLU A 85 -1.03 8.73 -0.39
N LEU A 86 -1.40 7.59 0.20
CA LEU A 86 -0.53 6.40 0.28
C LEU A 86 -0.21 5.81 -1.10
N GLU A 87 -1.17 5.78 -2.01
CA GLU A 87 -0.94 5.35 -3.40
C GLU A 87 0.04 6.29 -4.11
N ARG A 88 -0.09 7.61 -3.87
CA ARG A 88 0.79 8.63 -4.42
C ARG A 88 2.24 8.48 -3.92
N LEU A 89 2.43 8.23 -2.61
CA LEU A 89 3.76 7.97 -2.03
C LEU A 89 4.29 6.58 -2.39
N GLY A 90 3.41 5.64 -2.73
CA GLY A 90 3.75 4.28 -3.14
C GLY A 90 4.16 4.14 -4.60
N ALA A 91 4.26 5.23 -5.36
CA ALA A 91 4.55 5.20 -6.78
C ALA A 91 5.95 5.75 -7.14
N PRO A 92 6.95 4.88 -7.32
CA PRO A 92 7.77 4.92 -8.52
C PRO A 92 7.08 4.02 -9.56
N GLY A 93 6.70 4.58 -10.69
CA GLY A 93 5.75 3.97 -11.64
C GLY A 93 5.92 2.46 -11.88
N GLY A 94 4.80 1.73 -11.78
CA GLY A 94 4.68 0.42 -12.42
C GLY A 94 3.94 -0.65 -11.63
N ARG A 95 2.68 -0.84 -12.01
CA ARG A 95 1.91 -2.11 -12.01
C ARG A 95 1.22 -2.52 -10.70
N ARG A 96 0.02 -1.97 -10.49
CA ARG A 96 -1.29 -2.63 -10.77
C ARG A 96 -2.42 -1.89 -10.04
N ALA A 97 -2.75 -0.71 -10.54
CA ALA A 97 -4.12 -0.19 -10.51
C ALA A 97 -4.60 -0.11 -11.96
N ALA A 98 -4.78 -1.30 -12.57
CA ALA A 98 -5.42 -1.40 -13.87
C ALA A 98 -6.93 -1.34 -13.67
N GLY A 99 -7.47 -0.12 -13.75
CA GLY A 99 -8.74 0.21 -14.37
C GLY A 99 -10.01 -0.52 -13.91
N LEU A 100 -10.78 0.14 -13.05
CA LEU A 100 -12.24 0.17 -13.18
C LEU A 100 -12.59 1.13 -14.33
N GLY A 101 -12.25 0.72 -15.56
CA GLY A 101 -12.75 1.31 -16.79
C GLY A 101 -13.45 0.23 -17.59
N PRO A 102 -14.59 0.49 -18.27
CA PRO A 102 -15.28 -0.52 -19.06
C PRO A 102 -14.35 -1.00 -20.17
N GLY A 103 -13.86 -2.23 -20.00
CA GLY A 103 -12.86 -2.85 -20.86
C GLY A 103 -13.37 -3.04 -22.28
N GLY A 104 -12.82 -2.25 -23.21
CA GLY A 104 -12.90 -2.51 -24.63
C GLY A 104 -12.24 -3.85 -24.95
N LYS A 105 -13.04 -4.78 -25.45
CA LYS A 105 -12.63 -6.08 -25.98
C LYS A 105 -11.58 -5.87 -27.07
N LYS A 106 -10.38 -6.43 -26.89
CA LYS A 106 -9.58 -6.88 -28.05
C LYS A 106 -10.01 -8.31 -28.33
N GLU A 107 -11.02 -8.44 -29.19
CA GLU A 107 -11.47 -9.67 -29.81
C GLU A 107 -10.25 -10.33 -30.48
N ARG A 108 -9.67 -11.34 -29.81
CA ARG A 108 -8.83 -12.33 -30.48
C ARG A 108 -9.78 -13.49 -30.74
N ASP A 109 -9.93 -13.87 -32.01
CA ASP A 109 -10.93 -14.82 -32.49
C ASP A 109 -11.17 -15.95 -31.48
N SER A 110 -12.32 -15.88 -30.82
CA SER A 110 -12.70 -16.84 -29.80
C SER A 110 -13.41 -18.00 -30.50
N ALA A 111 -12.77 -19.16 -30.50
CA ALA A 111 -13.46 -20.40 -30.86
C ALA A 111 -14.59 -20.64 -29.85
N ARG A 112 -15.66 -21.34 -30.23
CA ARG A 112 -16.72 -21.73 -29.29
C ARG A 112 -16.53 -23.18 -28.88
N CYS A 113 -16.80 -23.49 -27.62
CA CYS A 113 -16.78 -24.85 -27.13
C CYS A 113 -17.87 -25.68 -27.85
N PRO A 114 -17.53 -26.84 -28.46
CA PRO A 114 -18.51 -27.64 -29.19
C PRO A 114 -19.54 -28.35 -28.30
N ALA A 115 -19.35 -28.37 -26.97
CA ALA A 115 -20.31 -28.99 -26.05
C ALA A 115 -21.27 -28.03 -25.37
N CYS A 116 -20.81 -26.85 -24.95
CA CYS A 116 -21.65 -25.88 -24.23
C CYS A 116 -21.79 -24.53 -24.94
N GLY A 117 -21.08 -24.31 -26.05
CA GLY A 117 -21.14 -23.05 -26.81
C GLY A 117 -20.42 -21.86 -26.19
N ALA A 118 -19.79 -22.02 -25.02
CA ALA A 118 -19.03 -20.97 -24.34
C ALA A 118 -17.85 -20.49 -25.18
N ALA A 119 -17.50 -19.21 -25.04
CA ALA A 119 -16.35 -18.62 -25.73
C ALA A 119 -15.04 -19.16 -25.15
N VAL A 120 -14.15 -19.59 -26.02
CA VAL A 120 -12.87 -20.21 -25.66
C VAL A 120 -11.74 -19.34 -26.18
N SER A 121 -10.84 -18.96 -25.29
CA SER A 121 -9.60 -18.31 -25.67
C SER A 121 -8.68 -19.27 -26.44
N PRO A 122 -8.00 -18.82 -27.52
CA PRO A 122 -7.09 -19.66 -28.27
C PRO A 122 -5.96 -20.21 -27.37
N GLY A 123 -5.61 -21.49 -27.58
CA GLY A 123 -4.54 -22.17 -26.85
C GLY A 123 -4.96 -22.87 -25.54
N LYS A 124 -6.25 -22.89 -25.19
CA LYS A 124 -6.76 -23.66 -24.05
C LYS A 124 -7.05 -25.12 -24.44
N LYS A 125 -6.59 -26.07 -23.61
CA LYS A 125 -6.80 -27.51 -23.80
C LYS A 125 -8.16 -28.00 -23.28
N PHE A 126 -8.79 -27.25 -22.39
CA PHE A 126 -10.08 -27.58 -21.77
C PHE A 126 -10.93 -26.32 -21.64
N CYS A 127 -12.25 -26.49 -21.74
CA CYS A 127 -13.24 -25.43 -21.55
C CYS A 127 -13.34 -25.04 -20.07
N ALA A 128 -13.30 -23.75 -19.77
CA ALA A 128 -13.39 -23.23 -18.40
C ALA A 128 -14.80 -23.37 -17.79
N ASP A 129 -15.85 -23.46 -18.63
CA ASP A 129 -17.23 -23.54 -18.16
C ASP A 129 -17.72 -24.98 -17.94
N CYS A 130 -17.46 -25.89 -18.88
CA CYS A 130 -17.98 -27.27 -18.82
C CYS A 130 -16.90 -28.34 -18.63
N GLY A 131 -15.61 -27.97 -18.60
CA GLY A 131 -14.50 -28.89 -18.38
C GLY A 131 -14.18 -29.83 -19.55
N LYS A 132 -14.92 -29.76 -20.67
CA LYS A 132 -14.66 -30.60 -21.84
C LYS A 132 -13.33 -30.23 -22.50
N ARG A 133 -12.60 -31.24 -23.00
CA ARG A 133 -11.38 -31.03 -23.79
C ARG A 133 -11.75 -30.38 -25.14
N LEU A 134 -10.96 -29.38 -25.53
CA LEU A 134 -11.15 -28.55 -26.72
C LEU A 134 -10.30 -29.04 -27.89
#